data_AF-A0A7W1J918-F1
#
_entry.id   AF-A0A7W1J918-F1
#
_cell.length_a   1.000
_cell.length_b   1.000
_cell.length_c   1.000
_cell.angle_alpha   90.00
_cell.angle_beta   90.00
_cell.angle_gamma   90.00
#
_symmetry.space_group_name_H-M   'P 1'
#
loop_
_entity.id
_entity.type
_entity.pdbx_description
1 polymer ?
#
loop_
_entity_poly.entity_id
_entity_poly.type
_entity_poly.pdbx_seq_one_letter_code
_entity_poly.pdbx_strand_id
1 'polypeptide(L)'
;MTTTNGAFMNWLRDRRFWAGVAVTAAIGVVVPVSVIASGLYNMSALPEPDALEDTVGPWMLNRSRAHRAPNTVNPFADSPAAIAAGLEHFSANCLPCHGTPSAPAAEFAQGLHPNAPPLTVPRIQALSDGELFWTVKNGVRMTGMPGFAATHDDQDIWHIVAAVRHLSRLSPEQQQLMTAPSKGHHHGGSEGGKDTSSGSMDHGTTDHGTTDHGTTDHGGMDHGSMKPAGHDVADHQTSEAESGPTVRWYTDVEQATTQAKISSVPILANFSSSEDGDVSLTLTKEVFDTTAFKQWAAAHVVLLAVEHSPKKGQADEVMEKIKALESTYAVQRFPTVVLMTPEGKRIGQLGYVAGGTDAWIQAAEAILKH
;
A
#
# COMPACT_ATOMS: atom_id res chain seq x y z
N MET A 1 -10.46 -21.28 64.66
CA MET A 1 -10.06 -20.78 63.32
C MET A 1 -9.91 -19.26 63.39
N THR A 2 -8.80 -18.72 63.93
CA THR A 2 -8.61 -17.24 64.06
C THR A 2 -7.15 -16.82 64.27
N THR A 3 -6.17 -17.46 63.62
CA THR A 3 -4.74 -17.08 63.78
C THR A 3 -3.99 -16.80 62.48
N THR A 4 -4.59 -17.01 61.30
CA THR A 4 -3.90 -16.81 60.01
C THR A 4 -3.94 -15.37 59.49
N ASN A 5 -4.89 -14.52 59.93
CA ASN A 5 -5.04 -13.16 59.39
C ASN A 5 -4.08 -12.12 60.00
N GLY A 6 -3.60 -12.33 61.23
CA GLY A 6 -2.73 -11.37 61.93
C GLY A 6 -1.28 -11.34 61.41
N ALA A 7 -0.76 -12.49 60.97
CA ALA A 7 0.59 -12.59 60.42
C ALA A 7 0.72 -11.91 59.04
N PHE A 8 -0.32 -12.03 58.20
CA PHE A 8 -0.38 -11.38 56.89
C PHE A 8 -0.45 -9.84 57.01
N MET A 9 -1.26 -9.32 57.93
CA MET A 9 -1.37 -7.87 58.17
C MET A 9 -0.11 -7.25 58.81
N ASN A 10 0.67 -8.03 59.56
CA ASN A 10 1.92 -7.56 60.16
C ASN A 10 3.06 -7.38 59.13
N TRP A 11 3.12 -8.21 58.09
CA TRP A 11 4.13 -8.07 57.02
C TRP A 11 3.88 -6.83 56.16
N LEU A 12 2.62 -6.51 55.89
CA LEU A 12 2.23 -5.28 55.19
C LEU A 12 2.58 -3.99 55.96
N ARG A 13 2.88 -4.08 57.26
CA ARG A 13 3.26 -2.94 58.11
C ARG A 13 4.75 -2.96 58.49
N ASP A 14 5.50 -3.98 58.09
CA ASP A 14 6.94 -4.08 58.34
C ASP A 14 7.72 -3.20 57.34
N ARG A 15 8.41 -2.18 57.88
CA ARG A 15 9.24 -1.27 57.08
C ARG A 15 10.39 -1.99 56.36
N ARG A 16 10.87 -3.12 56.90
CA ARG A 16 11.93 -3.91 56.28
C ARG A 16 11.44 -4.63 55.03
N PHE A 17 10.19 -5.10 55.03
CA PHE A 17 9.58 -5.70 53.86
C PHE A 17 9.47 -4.67 52.72
N TRP A 18 8.89 -3.51 52.99
CA TRP A 18 8.77 -2.44 51.98
C TRP A 18 10.11 -1.85 51.55
N ALA A 19 11.11 -1.78 52.44
CA ALA A 19 12.47 -1.43 52.06
C ALA A 19 13.08 -2.47 51.09
N GLY A 20 12.84 -3.76 51.33
CA GLY A 20 13.21 -4.83 50.41
C GLY A 20 12.56 -4.67 49.04
N VAL A 21 11.24 -4.44 48.99
CA VAL A 21 10.51 -4.18 47.74
C VAL A 21 11.07 -2.95 47.01
N ALA A 22 11.33 -1.85 47.72
CA ALA A 22 11.87 -0.63 47.14
C ALA A 22 13.29 -0.84 46.59
N VAL A 23 14.15 -1.58 47.30
CA VAL A 23 15.50 -1.92 46.83
C VAL A 23 15.42 -2.82 45.59
N THR A 24 14.57 -3.84 45.59
CA THR A 24 14.39 -4.71 44.42
C THR A 24 13.86 -3.93 43.21
N ALA A 25 12.88 -3.05 43.40
CA ALA A 25 12.37 -2.19 42.35
C ALA A 25 13.45 -1.22 41.84
N ALA A 26 14.22 -0.62 42.73
CA ALA A 26 15.33 0.26 42.37
C ALA A 26 16.40 -0.49 41.58
N ILE A 27 16.81 -1.70 41.99
CA ILE A 27 17.74 -2.54 41.24
C ILE A 27 17.17 -2.87 39.85
N GLY A 28 15.88 -3.21 39.78
CA GLY A 28 15.19 -3.52 38.52
C GLY A 28 15.14 -2.36 37.52
N VAL A 29 15.28 -1.11 37.97
CA VAL A 29 15.35 0.08 37.10
C VAL A 29 16.79 0.54 36.87
N VAL A 30 17.58 0.63 37.94
CA VAL A 30 18.94 1.18 37.90
C VAL A 30 19.86 0.29 37.08
N VAL A 31 19.79 -1.03 37.23
CA VAL A 31 20.69 -1.95 36.50
C VAL A 31 20.48 -1.86 34.98
N PRO A 32 19.26 -1.99 34.42
CA PRO A 32 19.05 -1.81 32.98
C PRO A 32 19.48 -0.44 32.48
N VAL A 33 19.14 0.64 33.19
CA VAL A 33 19.51 2.01 32.81
C VAL A 33 21.04 2.17 32.81
N SER A 34 21.75 1.63 33.79
CA SER A 34 23.22 1.65 33.84
C SER A 34 23.85 0.86 32.69
N VAL A 35 23.29 -0.30 32.34
CA VAL A 35 23.77 -1.09 31.18
C VAL A 35 23.59 -0.30 29.88
N ILE A 36 22.43 0.31 29.66
CA ILE A 36 22.18 1.15 28.47
C ILE A 36 23.13 2.37 28.47
N ALA A 37 23.23 3.08 29.59
CA ALA A 37 24.05 4.30 29.70
C ALA A 37 25.57 4.03 29.55
N SER A 38 26.02 2.82 29.89
CA SER A 38 27.42 2.43 29.74
C SER A 38 27.84 2.13 28.30
N GLY A 39 26.89 1.96 27.37
CA GLY A 39 27.19 1.55 25.98
C GLY A 39 27.74 0.13 25.86
N LEU A 40 27.68 -0.67 26.92
CA LEU A 40 28.15 -2.07 26.90
C LEU A 40 27.30 -2.97 26.00
N TYR A 41 26.05 -2.59 25.75
CA TYR A 41 25.18 -3.30 24.81
C TYR A 41 25.46 -2.83 23.38
N ASN A 42 25.99 -3.74 22.57
CA ASN A 42 26.35 -3.46 21.19
C ASN A 42 25.10 -3.39 20.31
N MET A 43 24.73 -2.18 19.88
CA MET A 43 23.59 -1.93 18.99
C MET A 43 23.93 -2.06 17.50
N SER A 44 25.13 -2.54 17.14
CA SER A 44 25.49 -2.82 15.75
C SER A 44 24.59 -3.91 15.20
N ALA A 45 24.17 -3.77 13.94
CA ALA A 45 23.46 -4.83 13.23
C ALA A 45 24.38 -6.01 12.90
N LEU A 46 25.70 -5.83 12.80
CA LEU A 46 26.60 -6.86 12.26
C LEU A 46 26.78 -8.16 13.09
N PRO A 47 26.79 -8.13 14.44
CA PRO A 47 26.81 -9.35 15.23
C PRO A 47 25.50 -10.14 15.05
N GLU A 48 25.60 -11.47 15.01
CA GLU A 48 24.41 -12.32 15.04
C GLU A 48 23.65 -12.13 16.35
N PRO A 49 22.30 -12.20 16.33
CA PRO A 49 21.48 -12.10 17.53
C PRO A 49 21.92 -13.11 18.58
N ASP A 50 21.93 -12.70 19.84
CA ASP A 50 22.18 -13.62 20.94
C ASP A 50 20.92 -14.46 21.25
N ALA A 51 21.08 -15.46 22.13
CA ALA A 51 19.97 -16.33 22.52
C ALA A 51 18.78 -15.58 23.16
N LEU A 52 19.03 -14.41 23.76
CA LEU A 52 17.99 -13.57 24.34
C LEU A 52 17.19 -12.89 23.24
N GLU A 53 17.85 -12.31 22.25
CA GLU A 53 17.23 -11.65 21.09
C GLU A 53 16.41 -12.64 20.26
N ASP A 54 16.97 -13.83 19.98
CA ASP A 54 16.30 -14.90 19.22
C ASP A 54 15.09 -15.50 19.94
N THR A 55 14.98 -15.32 21.25
CA THR A 55 13.85 -15.82 22.04
C THR A 55 12.83 -14.72 22.30
N VAL A 56 13.27 -13.58 22.82
CA VAL A 56 12.40 -12.52 23.33
C VAL A 56 11.76 -11.74 22.18
N GLY A 57 12.51 -11.40 21.13
CA GLY A 57 11.99 -10.66 19.98
C GLY A 57 10.83 -11.40 19.29
N PRO A 58 11.06 -12.63 18.80
CA PRO A 58 10.00 -13.44 18.21
C PRO A 58 8.83 -13.72 19.16
N TRP A 59 9.09 -13.94 20.45
CA TRP A 59 8.03 -14.13 21.45
C TRP A 59 7.15 -12.87 21.60
N MET A 60 7.75 -11.68 21.68
CA MET A 60 7.03 -10.40 21.75
C MET A 60 6.19 -10.17 20.50
N LEU A 61 6.76 -10.43 19.32
CA LEU A 61 6.04 -10.32 18.05
C LEU A 61 4.85 -11.28 17.98
N ASN A 62 5.04 -12.55 18.36
CA ASN A 62 3.97 -13.55 18.40
C ASN A 62 2.85 -13.15 19.37
N ARG A 63 3.20 -12.68 20.58
CA ARG A 63 2.21 -12.18 21.57
C ARG A 63 1.46 -10.97 21.05
N SER A 64 2.13 -10.05 20.37
CA SER A 64 1.50 -8.88 19.75
C SER A 64 0.49 -9.29 18.68
N ARG A 65 0.89 -10.19 17.78
CA ARG A 65 0.01 -10.70 16.72
C ARG A 65 -1.21 -11.40 17.27
N ALA A 66 -1.03 -12.34 18.20
CA ALA A 66 -2.12 -13.07 18.83
C ALA A 66 -3.15 -12.14 19.53
N HIS A 67 -2.72 -10.97 19.98
CA HIS A 67 -3.60 -10.01 20.65
C HIS A 67 -4.25 -8.99 19.70
N ARG A 68 -3.60 -8.66 18.58
CA ARG A 68 -3.98 -7.52 17.72
C ARG A 68 -4.43 -7.90 16.32
N ALA A 69 -4.10 -9.10 15.84
CA ALA A 69 -4.48 -9.55 14.52
C ALA A 69 -6.01 -9.72 14.44
N PRO A 70 -6.65 -9.28 13.36
CA PRO A 70 -8.06 -9.56 13.14
C PRO A 70 -8.27 -11.06 12.96
N ASN A 71 -9.39 -11.60 13.44
CA ASN A 71 -9.77 -12.98 13.16
C ASN A 71 -10.51 -13.06 11.81
N THR A 72 -9.85 -12.61 10.75
CA THR A 72 -10.39 -12.52 9.40
C THR A 72 -9.56 -13.37 8.46
N VAL A 73 -10.25 -14.16 7.62
CA VAL A 73 -9.64 -14.88 6.51
C VAL A 73 -9.54 -13.93 5.32
N ASN A 74 -8.50 -14.04 4.51
CA ASN A 74 -8.33 -13.17 3.36
C ASN A 74 -9.52 -13.31 2.40
N PRO A 75 -10.33 -12.26 2.17
CA PRO A 75 -11.50 -12.34 1.30
C PRO A 75 -11.15 -12.54 -0.17
N PHE A 76 -9.88 -12.37 -0.54
CA PHE A 76 -9.36 -12.49 -1.90
C PHE A 76 -8.42 -13.69 -2.10
N ALA A 77 -8.35 -14.63 -1.15
CA ALA A 77 -7.35 -15.71 -1.13
C ALA A 77 -7.26 -16.53 -2.43
N ASP A 78 -8.39 -16.75 -3.10
CA ASP A 78 -8.49 -17.58 -4.32
C ASP A 78 -8.68 -16.75 -5.61
N SER A 79 -8.57 -15.41 -5.54
CA SER A 79 -8.75 -14.55 -6.71
C SER A 79 -7.45 -14.41 -7.51
N PRO A 80 -7.42 -14.85 -8.79
CA PRO A 80 -6.24 -14.67 -9.64
C PRO A 80 -5.84 -13.19 -9.79
N ALA A 81 -6.82 -12.29 -9.89
CA ALA A 81 -6.59 -10.85 -9.99
C ALA A 81 -5.98 -10.27 -8.70
N ALA A 82 -6.41 -10.72 -7.52
CA ALA A 82 -5.84 -10.28 -6.26
C ALA A 82 -4.42 -10.80 -6.06
N ILE A 83 -4.16 -12.06 -6.44
CA ILE A 83 -2.81 -12.63 -6.45
C ILE A 83 -1.92 -11.82 -7.41
N ALA A 84 -2.41 -11.49 -8.60
CA ALA A 84 -1.70 -10.66 -9.57
C ALA A 84 -1.28 -9.30 -9.00
N ALA A 85 -2.24 -8.55 -8.46
CA ALA A 85 -2.00 -7.25 -7.85
C ALA A 85 -1.02 -7.37 -6.66
N GLY A 86 -1.22 -8.39 -5.81
CA GLY A 86 -0.34 -8.68 -4.69
C GLY A 86 1.09 -8.98 -5.10
N LEU A 87 1.31 -9.68 -6.22
CA LEU A 87 2.65 -9.99 -6.74
C LEU A 87 3.36 -8.74 -7.27
N GLU A 88 2.63 -7.75 -7.80
CA GLU A 88 3.19 -6.44 -8.17
C GLU A 88 3.70 -5.70 -6.93
N HIS A 89 2.88 -5.60 -5.87
CA HIS A 89 3.32 -5.00 -4.61
C HIS A 89 4.46 -5.78 -3.95
N PHE A 90 4.41 -7.11 -4.00
CA PHE A 90 5.44 -7.98 -3.44
C PHE A 90 6.79 -7.77 -4.13
N SER A 91 6.81 -7.74 -5.46
CA SER A 91 8.01 -7.50 -6.26
C SER A 91 8.67 -6.17 -5.89
N ALA A 92 7.90 -5.10 -5.80
CA ALA A 92 8.43 -3.77 -5.51
C ALA A 92 8.88 -3.60 -4.05
N ASN A 93 8.17 -4.20 -3.08
CA ASN A 93 8.30 -3.81 -1.68
C ASN A 93 8.82 -4.91 -0.74
N CYS A 94 8.65 -6.19 -1.10
CA CYS A 94 8.94 -7.31 -0.21
C CYS A 94 10.09 -8.17 -0.73
N LEU A 95 10.16 -8.36 -2.05
CA LEU A 95 11.18 -9.18 -2.71
C LEU A 95 12.62 -8.73 -2.39
N PRO A 96 12.95 -7.42 -2.33
CA PRO A 96 14.31 -6.99 -2.03
C PRO A 96 14.83 -7.50 -0.68
N CYS A 97 13.97 -7.66 0.32
CA CYS A 97 14.35 -8.14 1.65
C CYS A 97 14.15 -9.66 1.80
N HIS A 98 13.01 -10.20 1.34
CA HIS A 98 12.62 -11.59 1.63
C HIS A 98 13.07 -12.60 0.58
N GLY A 99 13.25 -12.17 -0.67
CA GLY A 99 13.48 -13.07 -1.80
C GLY A 99 12.35 -14.10 -2.01
N THR A 100 12.59 -15.01 -2.93
CA THR A 100 11.83 -16.23 -3.19
C THR A 100 12.80 -17.36 -3.58
N PRO A 101 12.36 -18.63 -3.64
CA PRO A 101 13.21 -19.71 -4.13
C PRO A 101 13.77 -19.49 -5.55
N SER A 102 13.05 -18.74 -6.39
CA SER A 102 13.42 -18.47 -7.78
C SER A 102 14.12 -17.11 -7.98
N ALA A 103 14.08 -16.22 -6.98
CA ALA A 103 14.65 -14.88 -7.04
C ALA A 103 15.28 -14.51 -5.69
N PRO A 104 16.62 -14.46 -5.57
CA PRO A 104 17.26 -14.14 -4.29
C PRO A 104 16.91 -12.73 -3.83
N ALA A 105 16.97 -12.51 -2.51
CA ALA A 105 16.89 -11.18 -1.93
C ALA A 105 18.04 -10.29 -2.44
N ALA A 106 17.85 -8.98 -2.38
CA ALA A 106 18.87 -8.02 -2.78
C ALA A 106 20.11 -8.12 -1.89
N GLU A 107 21.27 -7.71 -2.39
CA GLU A 107 22.56 -7.81 -1.67
C GLU A 107 22.52 -7.15 -0.28
N PHE A 108 21.88 -5.98 -0.16
CA PHE A 108 21.77 -5.27 1.11
C PHE A 108 20.99 -6.05 2.19
N ALA A 109 20.12 -6.99 1.80
CA ALA A 109 19.32 -7.77 2.73
C ALA A 109 20.19 -8.63 3.67
N GLN A 110 21.44 -8.92 3.27
CA GLN A 110 22.42 -9.61 4.10
C GLN A 110 22.84 -8.82 5.34
N GLY A 111 22.64 -7.49 5.34
CA GLY A 111 22.90 -6.62 6.49
C GLY A 111 21.66 -6.32 7.33
N LEU A 112 20.52 -6.95 7.05
CA LEU A 112 19.31 -6.80 7.87
C LEU A 112 19.44 -7.65 9.13
N HIS A 113 19.41 -7.00 10.29
CA HIS A 113 19.38 -7.70 11.57
C HIS A 113 18.19 -7.19 12.41
N PRO A 114 17.19 -8.06 12.69
CA PRO A 114 17.13 -9.47 12.32
C PRO A 114 16.95 -9.70 10.81
N ASN A 115 17.48 -10.84 10.33
CA ASN A 115 17.36 -11.27 8.94
C ASN A 115 15.89 -11.42 8.53
N ALA A 116 15.56 -10.96 7.32
CA ALA A 116 14.24 -11.19 6.74
C ALA A 116 14.06 -12.68 6.44
N PRO A 117 13.05 -13.37 7.03
CA PRO A 117 12.87 -14.80 6.81
C PRO A 117 12.34 -15.07 5.39
N PRO A 118 12.70 -16.19 4.76
CA PRO A 118 12.03 -16.62 3.54
C PRO A 118 10.55 -16.88 3.85
N LEU A 119 9.65 -16.30 3.06
CA LEU A 119 8.21 -16.33 3.38
C LEU A 119 7.54 -17.68 3.05
N THR A 120 8.22 -18.54 2.30
CA THR A 120 7.72 -19.89 1.96
C THR A 120 7.94 -20.92 3.07
N VAL A 121 8.64 -20.58 4.16
CA VAL A 121 8.92 -21.54 5.24
C VAL A 121 7.65 -21.89 6.04
N PRO A 122 7.54 -23.12 6.57
CA PRO A 122 6.34 -23.59 7.27
C PRO A 122 5.90 -22.70 8.44
N ARG A 123 6.86 -22.15 9.20
CA ARG A 123 6.57 -21.27 10.34
C ARG A 123 5.79 -20.01 9.92
N ILE A 124 6.09 -19.44 8.75
CA ILE A 124 5.42 -18.24 8.25
C ILE A 124 4.08 -18.63 7.62
N GLN A 125 4.07 -19.71 6.85
CA GLN A 125 2.85 -20.24 6.24
C GLN A 125 1.86 -20.82 7.25
N ALA A 126 2.28 -21.09 8.49
CA ALA A 126 1.38 -21.51 9.57
C ALA A 126 0.65 -20.34 10.27
N LEU A 127 1.09 -19.09 10.05
CA LEU A 127 0.36 -17.92 10.56
C LEU A 127 -1.02 -17.86 9.92
N SER A 128 -2.01 -17.37 10.65
CA SER A 128 -3.33 -17.06 10.08
C SER A 128 -3.25 -15.88 9.11
N ASP A 129 -4.25 -15.75 8.23
CA ASP A 129 -4.33 -14.64 7.28
C ASP A 129 -4.38 -13.28 7.99
N GLY A 130 -5.12 -13.18 9.09
CA GLY A 130 -5.15 -11.99 9.93
C GLY A 130 -3.80 -11.65 10.57
N GLU A 131 -3.00 -12.64 10.95
CA GLU A 131 -1.65 -12.42 11.47
C GLU A 131 -0.69 -11.95 10.39
N LEU A 132 -0.78 -12.50 9.18
CA LEU A 132 -0.02 -12.01 8.02
C LEU A 132 -0.43 -10.58 7.68
N PHE A 133 -1.73 -10.31 7.58
CA PHE A 133 -2.29 -8.98 7.35
C PHE A 133 -1.80 -7.97 8.38
N TRP A 134 -1.89 -8.29 9.67
CA TRP A 134 -1.42 -7.39 10.73
C TRP A 134 0.08 -7.13 10.61
N THR A 135 0.88 -8.16 10.28
CA THR A 135 2.34 -8.01 10.12
C THR A 135 2.68 -7.12 8.92
N VAL A 136 2.04 -7.31 7.77
CA VAL A 136 2.27 -6.47 6.58
C VAL A 136 1.79 -5.05 6.83
N LYS A 137 0.58 -4.87 7.35
CA LYS A 137 -0.02 -3.56 7.63
C LYS A 137 0.85 -2.71 8.56
N ASN A 138 1.37 -3.31 9.63
CA ASN A 138 2.05 -2.57 10.71
C ASN A 138 3.58 -2.65 10.65
N GLY A 139 4.12 -3.57 9.85
CA GLY A 139 5.54 -3.89 9.87
C GLY A 139 5.96 -4.55 11.17
N VAL A 140 7.28 -4.64 11.39
CA VAL A 140 7.85 -5.16 12.64
C VAL A 140 8.81 -4.13 13.20
N ARG A 141 8.47 -3.56 14.35
CA ARG A 141 9.30 -2.55 14.99
C ARG A 141 10.67 -3.10 15.37
N MET A 142 11.70 -2.25 15.27
CA MET A 142 13.11 -2.62 15.47
C MET A 142 13.64 -3.61 14.42
N THR A 143 13.11 -3.54 13.20
CA THR A 143 13.58 -4.31 12.04
C THR A 143 13.55 -3.44 10.79
N GLY A 144 14.06 -3.95 9.67
CA GLY A 144 13.91 -3.30 8.36
C GLY A 144 12.51 -3.39 7.75
N MET A 145 11.54 -4.05 8.38
CA MET A 145 10.19 -4.23 7.84
C MET A 145 9.30 -3.02 8.14
N PRO A 146 8.93 -2.19 7.13
CA PRO A 146 8.10 -1.01 7.33
C PRO A 146 6.63 -1.38 7.53
N GLY A 147 5.84 -0.44 8.07
CA GLY A 147 4.38 -0.56 8.12
C GLY A 147 3.74 -0.06 6.84
N PHE A 148 3.16 -0.96 6.05
CA PHE A 148 2.59 -0.62 4.74
C PHE A 148 1.27 0.15 4.80
N ALA A 149 0.60 0.23 5.96
CA ALA A 149 -0.58 1.08 6.14
C ALA A 149 -0.34 2.56 5.81
N ALA A 150 0.92 3.00 5.81
CA ALA A 150 1.30 4.36 5.45
C ALA A 150 1.15 4.65 3.94
N THR A 151 1.18 3.61 3.09
CA THR A 151 1.22 3.75 1.62
C THR A 151 0.24 2.85 0.87
N HIS A 152 -0.40 1.89 1.55
CA HIS A 152 -1.31 0.90 0.98
C HIS A 152 -2.57 0.82 1.84
N ASP A 153 -3.73 0.69 1.18
CA ASP A 153 -4.98 0.45 1.88
C ASP A 153 -5.13 -1.03 2.31
N ASP A 154 -6.21 -1.34 3.03
CA ASP A 154 -6.43 -2.69 3.54
C ASP A 154 -6.64 -3.71 2.41
N GLN A 155 -7.18 -3.30 1.26
CA GLN A 155 -7.40 -4.18 0.12
C GLN A 155 -6.05 -4.58 -0.50
N ASP A 156 -5.15 -3.62 -0.73
CA ASP A 156 -3.80 -3.87 -1.22
C ASP A 156 -3.02 -4.78 -0.26
N ILE A 157 -3.15 -4.57 1.05
CA ILE A 157 -2.52 -5.42 2.06
C ILE A 157 -3.07 -6.85 1.99
N TRP A 158 -4.38 -7.03 1.80
CA TRP A 158 -4.96 -8.37 1.60
C TRP A 158 -4.49 -9.01 0.29
N HIS A 159 -4.30 -8.24 -0.78
CA HIS A 159 -3.69 -8.74 -2.02
C HIS A 159 -2.25 -9.21 -1.78
N ILE A 160 -1.45 -8.45 -1.02
CA ILE A 160 -0.09 -8.88 -0.62
C ILE A 160 -0.15 -10.19 0.16
N VAL A 161 -1.09 -10.35 1.10
CA VAL A 161 -1.27 -11.61 1.84
C VAL A 161 -1.60 -12.77 0.88
N ALA A 162 -2.46 -12.55 -0.12
CA ALA A 162 -2.77 -13.57 -1.15
C ALA A 162 -1.50 -13.96 -1.92
N ALA A 163 -0.68 -12.99 -2.32
CA ALA A 163 0.60 -13.25 -2.98
C ALA A 163 1.57 -14.03 -2.08
N VAL A 164 1.71 -13.68 -0.80
CA VAL A 164 2.55 -14.39 0.18
C VAL A 164 2.15 -15.86 0.33
N ARG A 165 0.86 -16.18 0.28
CA ARG A 165 0.35 -17.56 0.24
C ARG A 165 0.72 -18.27 -1.06
N HIS A 166 0.65 -17.55 -2.18
CA HIS A 166 0.88 -18.08 -3.51
C HIS A 166 2.37 -18.29 -3.88
N LEU A 167 3.33 -17.72 -3.12
CA LEU A 167 4.78 -17.80 -3.41
C LEU A 167 5.31 -19.23 -3.64
N SER A 168 4.71 -20.23 -3.02
CA SER A 168 5.12 -21.65 -3.20
C SER A 168 4.60 -22.31 -4.48
N ARG A 169 3.70 -21.63 -5.21
CA ARG A 169 2.95 -22.15 -6.37
C ARG A 169 3.07 -21.25 -7.59
N LEU A 170 4.08 -20.39 -7.64
CA LEU A 170 4.29 -19.45 -8.73
C LEU A 170 4.51 -20.17 -10.06
N SER A 171 3.76 -19.78 -11.09
CA SER A 171 4.04 -20.21 -12.45
C SER A 171 5.36 -19.61 -12.96
N PRO A 172 6.01 -20.21 -13.98
CA PRO A 172 7.21 -19.64 -14.60
C PRO A 172 7.00 -18.18 -15.07
N GLU A 173 5.84 -17.86 -15.61
CA GLU A 173 5.47 -16.52 -16.07
C GLU A 173 5.37 -15.53 -14.89
N GLN A 174 4.75 -15.95 -13.78
CA GLN A 174 4.64 -15.13 -12.56
C GLN A 174 6.01 -14.86 -11.94
N GLN A 175 6.92 -15.84 -11.97
CA GLN A 175 8.29 -15.66 -11.49
C GLN A 175 9.04 -14.62 -12.32
N GLN A 176 8.92 -14.68 -13.65
CA GLN A 176 9.58 -13.73 -14.55
C GLN A 176 9.06 -12.31 -14.35
N LEU A 177 7.74 -12.13 -14.24
CA LEU A 177 7.11 -10.82 -14.05
C LEU A 177 7.57 -10.11 -12.77
N MET A 178 7.73 -10.85 -11.66
CA MET A 178 8.21 -10.26 -10.41
C MET A 178 9.69 -9.85 -10.45
N THR A 179 10.49 -10.46 -11.33
CA THR A 179 11.92 -10.15 -11.47
C THR A 179 12.20 -9.11 -12.55
N ALA A 180 11.19 -8.77 -13.37
CA ALA A 180 11.32 -7.71 -14.35
C ALA A 180 11.44 -6.35 -13.63
N PRO A 181 12.32 -5.45 -14.07
CA PRO A 181 12.45 -4.13 -13.46
C PRO A 181 11.12 -3.38 -13.56
N SER A 182 10.51 -3.10 -12.41
CA SER A 182 9.26 -2.33 -12.36
C SER A 182 9.53 -0.89 -12.85
N LYS A 183 8.81 -0.42 -13.87
CA LYS A 183 8.71 1.04 -14.11
C LYS A 183 8.14 1.65 -12.82
N GLY A 184 8.78 2.66 -12.25
CA GLY A 184 8.37 3.25 -10.96
C GLY A 184 6.86 3.52 -10.91
N HIS A 185 6.21 3.07 -9.83
CA HIS A 185 4.77 3.23 -9.62
C HIS A 185 4.52 4.33 -8.59
N HIS A 186 3.66 5.28 -8.96
CA HIS A 186 3.21 6.34 -8.08
C HIS A 186 2.24 5.76 -7.04
N HIS A 187 2.60 5.87 -5.76
CA HIS A 187 1.64 5.72 -4.67
C HIS A 187 0.68 6.90 -4.74
N GLY A 188 -0.57 6.64 -5.13
CA GLY A 188 -1.66 7.61 -5.14
C GLY A 188 -2.07 7.97 -3.71
N GLY A 189 -1.23 8.72 -3.01
CA GLY A 189 -1.62 9.40 -1.78
C GLY A 189 -2.56 10.54 -2.11
N SER A 190 -3.78 10.50 -1.57
CA SER A 190 -4.75 11.59 -1.61
C SER A 190 -4.09 12.92 -1.22
N GLU A 191 -4.09 13.87 -2.15
CA GLU A 191 -3.52 15.19 -1.96
C GLU A 191 -4.29 16.00 -0.91
N GLY A 192 -3.54 16.54 0.04
CA GLY A 192 -3.99 17.51 1.02
C GLY A 192 -2.90 18.54 1.33
N GLY A 193 -2.60 19.41 0.37
CA GLY A 193 -2.23 20.80 0.65
C GLY A 193 -0.76 21.24 0.58
N LYS A 194 -0.48 21.88 -0.57
CA LYS A 194 0.26 23.14 -0.79
C LYS A 194 1.81 23.19 -0.82
N ASP A 195 2.26 23.35 -2.06
CA ASP A 195 3.11 24.43 -2.60
C ASP A 195 4.57 24.57 -2.14
N THR A 196 5.45 24.21 -3.08
CA THR A 196 6.58 25.00 -3.63
C THR A 196 7.98 24.39 -3.51
N SER A 197 8.63 24.45 -4.67
CA SER A 197 10.08 24.50 -4.91
C SER A 197 10.68 23.25 -5.54
N SER A 198 10.71 23.30 -6.86
CA SER A 198 11.67 22.62 -7.74
C SER A 198 13.11 22.80 -7.25
N GLY A 199 13.84 21.69 -7.10
CA GLY A 199 15.27 21.72 -6.83
C GLY A 199 15.92 20.40 -7.26
N SER A 200 16.45 20.40 -8.47
CA SER A 200 17.38 19.39 -9.02
C SER A 200 18.47 19.04 -7.99
N MET A 201 18.55 17.79 -7.55
CA MET A 201 19.68 17.32 -6.74
C MET A 201 20.79 16.85 -7.67
N ASP A 202 21.71 17.77 -7.93
CA ASP A 202 23.01 17.51 -8.55
C ASP A 202 23.99 17.00 -7.47
N HIS A 203 24.69 15.91 -7.75
CA HIS A 203 25.67 15.32 -6.84
C HIS A 203 27.02 16.04 -6.99
N GLY A 204 27.16 17.15 -6.26
CA GLY A 204 28.40 17.91 -6.13
C GLY A 204 29.25 17.45 -4.95
N THR A 205 30.51 17.14 -5.27
CA THR A 205 31.63 16.72 -4.43
C THR A 205 31.84 17.43 -3.09
N THR A 206 32.35 16.65 -2.14
CA THR A 206 33.02 16.97 -0.88
C THR A 206 33.89 18.24 -0.89
N ASP A 207 33.71 19.13 0.10
CA ASP A 207 34.81 19.69 0.90
C ASP A 207 34.31 20.21 2.27
N HIS A 208 35.18 20.10 3.27
CA HIS A 208 35.02 20.47 4.67
C HIS A 208 35.21 21.98 4.90
N GLY A 209 34.56 22.53 5.94
CA GLY A 209 35.08 23.75 6.57
C GLY A 209 34.11 24.58 7.40
N THR A 210 34.36 24.55 8.71
CA THR A 210 34.09 25.61 9.72
C THR A 210 32.66 25.83 10.25
N THR A 211 32.42 25.24 11.43
CA THR A 211 32.01 25.88 12.69
C THR A 211 31.29 27.24 12.63
N ASP A 212 30.06 27.31 13.16
CA ASP A 212 29.77 27.99 14.44
C ASP A 212 28.35 27.65 14.96
N HIS A 213 28.25 27.51 16.28
CA HIS A 213 27.01 27.30 17.04
C HIS A 213 26.62 28.59 17.74
N GLY A 214 25.34 28.93 17.69
CA GLY A 214 24.70 29.75 18.72
C GLY A 214 23.90 30.93 18.18
N THR A 215 22.58 30.90 18.33
CA THR A 215 21.90 31.40 19.53
C THR A 215 20.40 31.44 19.27
N THR A 216 19.66 31.01 20.27
CA THR A 216 18.22 31.11 20.45
C THR A 216 17.79 32.57 20.50
N ASP A 217 16.70 32.95 19.83
CA ASP A 217 15.74 33.91 20.38
C ASP A 217 14.32 33.65 19.84
N HIS A 218 13.40 33.41 20.78
CA HIS A 218 11.96 33.37 20.56
C HIS A 218 11.40 34.60 21.29
N GLY A 219 11.02 35.63 20.55
CA GLY A 219 10.42 36.85 21.08
C GLY A 219 9.21 37.24 20.25
N GLY A 220 8.03 37.24 20.87
CA GLY A 220 6.73 37.32 20.20
C GLY A 220 6.34 38.71 19.69
N MET A 221 5.19 38.75 19.02
CA MET A 221 4.35 39.95 18.85
C MET A 221 2.91 39.53 18.54
N ASP A 222 2.10 39.58 19.61
CA ASP A 222 0.87 40.37 19.76
C ASP A 222 -0.19 40.42 18.63
N HIS A 223 -1.43 40.25 19.09
CA HIS A 223 -2.70 40.20 18.41
C HIS A 223 -3.26 41.60 18.10
N GLY A 224 -3.90 41.77 16.94
CA GLY A 224 -4.59 43.03 16.64
C GLY A 224 -5.59 42.96 15.50
N SER A 225 -6.75 42.38 15.79
CA SER A 225 -8.10 42.74 15.32
C SER A 225 -8.30 43.25 13.87
N MET A 226 -9.09 42.50 13.10
CA MET A 226 -10.26 43.05 12.37
C MET A 226 -11.24 41.93 11.95
N LYS A 227 -12.48 42.08 12.40
CA LYS A 227 -13.75 41.47 11.94
C LYS A 227 -14.71 42.66 11.66
N PRO A 228 -15.92 42.52 11.08
CA PRO A 228 -16.60 41.35 10.48
C PRO A 228 -17.41 41.68 9.19
N ALA A 229 -17.95 40.63 8.54
CA ALA A 229 -19.29 40.59 7.91
C ALA A 229 -19.58 39.09 7.63
N GLY A 230 -20.55 38.39 8.24
CA GLY A 230 -22.02 38.54 8.09
C GLY A 230 -22.41 38.01 6.69
N HIS A 231 -23.17 36.94 6.46
CA HIS A 231 -24.30 36.33 7.16
C HIS A 231 -24.53 34.90 6.60
N ASP A 232 -25.22 34.07 7.39
CA ASP A 232 -26.16 32.99 7.05
C ASP A 232 -25.80 31.94 6.00
N VAL A 233 -25.73 30.67 6.41
CA VAL A 233 -26.61 29.60 5.86
C VAL A 233 -26.82 28.51 6.92
N ALA A 234 -28.06 28.07 6.97
CA ALA A 234 -28.66 26.98 7.72
C ALA A 234 -27.95 25.62 7.60
N ASP A 235 -28.29 24.76 8.57
CA ASP A 235 -28.08 23.33 8.61
C ASP A 235 -28.25 22.66 7.22
N HIS A 236 -27.20 22.00 6.76
CA HIS A 236 -27.34 20.81 5.94
C HIS A 236 -26.32 19.79 6.41
N GLN A 237 -26.85 18.64 6.82
CA GLN A 237 -26.13 17.40 7.08
C GLN A 237 -25.10 17.17 5.97
N THR A 238 -23.82 17.20 6.31
CA THR A 238 -22.77 16.70 5.41
C THR A 238 -22.87 15.18 5.39
N SER A 239 -23.47 14.67 4.32
CA SER A 239 -23.32 13.28 3.92
C SER A 239 -21.83 12.97 3.78
N GLU A 240 -21.39 11.93 4.48
CA GLU A 240 -20.08 11.31 4.32
C GLU A 240 -19.82 11.05 2.84
N ALA A 241 -18.79 11.71 2.28
CA ALA A 241 -18.38 11.47 0.92
C ALA A 241 -17.76 10.06 0.83
N GLU A 242 -18.41 9.19 0.05
CA GLU A 242 -17.98 7.84 -0.27
C GLU A 242 -16.57 7.83 -0.88
N SER A 243 -15.57 7.40 -0.12
CA SER A 243 -14.26 7.00 -0.65
C SER A 243 -14.34 5.55 -1.13
N GLY A 244 -14.78 5.35 -2.37
CA GLY A 244 -14.76 4.05 -3.05
C GLY A 244 -13.35 3.53 -3.39
N PRO A 245 -13.22 2.26 -3.82
CA PRO A 245 -11.94 1.66 -4.20
C PRO A 245 -11.28 2.41 -5.36
N THR A 246 -9.95 2.53 -5.33
CA THR A 246 -9.18 3.17 -6.42
C THR A 246 -8.91 2.16 -7.53
N VAL A 247 -9.48 2.40 -8.72
CA VAL A 247 -9.21 1.60 -9.93
C VAL A 247 -8.13 2.25 -10.77
N ARG A 248 -7.26 1.42 -11.37
CA ARG A 248 -6.15 1.87 -12.19
C ARG A 248 -6.52 1.93 -13.66
N TRP A 249 -6.24 3.07 -14.29
CA TRP A 249 -6.28 3.24 -15.74
C TRP A 249 -4.87 3.08 -16.33
N TYR A 250 -4.70 2.10 -17.22
CA TYR A 250 -3.50 1.97 -18.03
C TYR A 250 -3.58 2.91 -19.23
N THR A 251 -2.44 3.44 -19.69
CA THR A 251 -2.35 4.24 -20.93
C THR A 251 -1.57 3.50 -22.02
N ASP A 252 -1.05 2.32 -21.70
CA ASP A 252 -0.26 1.47 -22.58
C ASP A 252 -1.00 0.15 -22.81
N VAL A 253 -1.21 -0.20 -24.08
CA VAL A 253 -1.99 -1.39 -24.48
C VAL A 253 -1.29 -2.67 -24.04
N GLU A 254 0.04 -2.73 -24.10
CA GLU A 254 0.80 -3.93 -23.71
C GLU A 254 0.70 -4.14 -22.20
N GLN A 255 0.74 -3.08 -21.41
CA GLN A 255 0.54 -3.14 -19.96
C GLN A 255 -0.88 -3.58 -19.59
N ALA A 256 -1.89 -2.99 -20.22
CA ALA A 256 -3.29 -3.38 -20.00
C ALA A 256 -3.54 -4.85 -20.40
N THR A 257 -2.98 -5.27 -21.53
CA THR A 257 -3.07 -6.65 -22.04
C THR A 257 -2.37 -7.63 -21.10
N THR A 258 -1.20 -7.26 -20.60
CA THR A 258 -0.46 -8.07 -19.62
C THR A 258 -1.29 -8.22 -18.34
N GLN A 259 -1.81 -7.12 -17.78
CA GLN A 259 -2.64 -7.18 -16.59
C GLN A 259 -3.91 -8.01 -16.78
N ALA A 260 -4.57 -7.87 -17.93
CA ALA A 260 -5.78 -8.61 -18.26
C ALA A 260 -5.53 -10.12 -18.36
N LYS A 261 -4.38 -10.52 -18.95
CA LYS A 261 -3.97 -11.93 -19.01
C LYS A 261 -3.69 -12.47 -17.61
N ILE A 262 -2.99 -11.72 -16.77
CA ILE A 262 -2.67 -12.16 -15.40
C ILE A 262 -3.95 -12.25 -14.56
N SER A 263 -4.83 -11.26 -14.67
CA SER A 263 -6.08 -11.18 -13.90
C SER A 263 -7.20 -12.07 -14.45
N SER A 264 -7.03 -12.64 -15.66
CA SER A 264 -8.03 -13.43 -16.39
C SER A 264 -9.37 -12.71 -16.55
N VAL A 265 -9.35 -11.38 -16.69
CA VAL A 265 -10.52 -10.54 -16.91
C VAL A 265 -10.37 -9.74 -18.21
N PRO A 266 -11.47 -9.41 -18.91
CA PRO A 266 -11.43 -8.63 -20.13
C PRO A 266 -10.91 -7.19 -19.93
N ILE A 267 -10.50 -6.55 -21.02
CA ILE A 267 -10.09 -5.15 -21.05
C ILE A 267 -11.28 -4.29 -21.47
N LEU A 268 -11.52 -3.22 -20.71
CA LEU A 268 -12.40 -2.12 -21.06
C LEU A 268 -11.52 -0.95 -21.52
N ALA A 269 -11.46 -0.75 -22.83
CA ALA A 269 -10.71 0.34 -23.44
C ALA A 269 -11.64 1.53 -23.72
N ASN A 270 -11.43 2.63 -23.02
CA ASN A 270 -12.11 3.90 -23.27
C ASN A 270 -11.29 4.72 -24.27
N PHE A 271 -11.84 4.91 -25.47
CA PHE A 271 -11.32 5.81 -26.48
C PHE A 271 -11.97 7.18 -26.28
N SER A 272 -11.16 8.17 -25.93
CA SER A 272 -11.55 9.57 -25.72
C SER A 272 -10.77 10.51 -26.64
N SER A 273 -11.34 11.69 -26.86
CA SER A 273 -10.66 12.80 -27.51
C SER A 273 -10.91 14.05 -26.69
N SER A 274 -9.84 14.76 -26.35
CA SER A 274 -9.86 16.07 -25.72
C SER A 274 -10.42 17.17 -26.65
N GLU A 275 -10.51 16.92 -27.95
CA GLU A 275 -11.11 17.84 -28.93
C GLU A 275 -12.64 17.73 -29.03
N ASP A 276 -13.24 16.64 -28.53
CA ASP A 276 -14.69 16.36 -28.63
C ASP A 276 -15.54 16.99 -27.51
N GLY A 277 -14.95 17.79 -26.62
CA GLY A 277 -15.69 18.60 -25.64
C GLY A 277 -16.49 17.82 -24.58
N ASP A 278 -17.68 18.34 -24.22
CA ASP A 278 -18.46 17.99 -23.02
C ASP A 278 -18.86 16.50 -22.91
N VAL A 279 -19.05 15.76 -24.00
CA VAL A 279 -19.66 14.40 -23.97
C VAL A 279 -18.71 13.33 -23.43
N SER A 280 -17.41 13.41 -23.74
CA SER A 280 -16.40 12.51 -23.16
C SER A 280 -16.25 12.76 -21.66
N LEU A 281 -16.37 14.01 -21.23
CA LEU A 281 -16.37 14.38 -19.81
C LEU A 281 -17.65 13.93 -19.10
N THR A 282 -18.80 13.94 -19.77
CA THR A 282 -20.06 13.42 -19.24
C THR A 282 -19.94 11.94 -18.91
N LEU A 283 -19.42 11.11 -19.83
CA LEU A 283 -19.24 9.68 -19.56
C LEU A 283 -18.30 9.41 -18.37
N THR A 284 -17.17 10.12 -18.31
CA THR A 284 -16.24 9.99 -17.20
C THR A 284 -16.88 10.39 -15.87
N LYS A 285 -17.55 11.55 -15.81
CA LYS A 285 -18.15 12.05 -14.57
C LYS A 285 -19.37 11.25 -14.11
N GLU A 286 -20.27 10.92 -15.03
CA GLU A 286 -21.54 10.26 -14.72
C GLU A 286 -21.39 8.74 -14.53
N VAL A 287 -20.31 8.15 -15.04
CA VAL A 287 -20.08 6.71 -14.95
C VAL A 287 -18.75 6.40 -14.29
N PHE A 288 -17.62 6.73 -14.93
CA PHE A 288 -16.31 6.21 -14.50
C PHE A 288 -15.81 6.73 -13.16
N ASP A 289 -16.19 7.95 -12.77
CA ASP A 289 -15.78 8.56 -11.50
C ASP A 289 -16.64 8.10 -10.32
N THR A 290 -17.77 7.45 -10.57
CA THR A 290 -18.69 6.99 -9.53
C THR A 290 -18.15 5.79 -8.76
N THR A 291 -18.48 5.71 -7.46
CA THR A 291 -18.12 4.60 -6.58
C THR A 291 -18.57 3.25 -7.14
N ALA A 292 -19.80 3.18 -7.67
CA ALA A 292 -20.39 1.97 -8.21
C ALA A 292 -19.59 1.43 -9.41
N PHE A 293 -19.16 2.29 -10.34
CA PHE A 293 -18.32 1.87 -11.46
C PHE A 293 -16.97 1.36 -10.99
N LYS A 294 -16.32 2.06 -10.05
CA LYS A 294 -14.99 1.68 -9.55
C LYS A 294 -15.04 0.32 -8.84
N GLN A 295 -16.07 0.07 -8.03
CA GLN A 295 -16.30 -1.23 -7.40
C GLN A 295 -16.54 -2.33 -8.44
N TRP A 296 -17.37 -2.06 -9.44
CA TRP A 296 -17.64 -3.02 -10.51
C TRP A 296 -16.39 -3.31 -11.34
N ALA A 297 -15.67 -2.28 -11.77
CA ALA A 297 -14.49 -2.41 -12.62
C ALA A 297 -13.39 -3.23 -11.93
N ALA A 298 -13.15 -3.00 -10.63
CA ALA A 298 -12.17 -3.75 -9.85
C ALA A 298 -12.40 -5.28 -9.87
N ALA A 299 -13.64 -5.73 -10.05
CA ALA A 299 -14.00 -7.15 -10.08
C ALA A 299 -14.11 -7.75 -11.49
N HIS A 300 -14.31 -6.94 -12.53
CA HIS A 300 -14.74 -7.42 -13.84
C HIS A 300 -13.82 -7.09 -15.01
N VAL A 301 -13.02 -6.02 -14.93
CA VAL A 301 -12.27 -5.53 -16.10
C VAL A 301 -10.94 -4.87 -15.74
N VAL A 302 -9.99 -4.92 -16.67
CA VAL A 302 -8.83 -4.02 -16.68
C VAL A 302 -9.15 -2.77 -17.49
N LEU A 303 -8.91 -1.58 -16.93
CA LEU A 303 -9.24 -0.31 -17.56
C LEU A 303 -8.06 0.22 -18.41
N LEU A 304 -8.31 0.52 -19.67
CA LEU A 304 -7.36 1.13 -20.60
C LEU A 304 -7.91 2.47 -21.11
N ALA A 305 -7.16 3.55 -20.92
CA ALA A 305 -7.46 4.87 -21.47
C ALA A 305 -6.67 5.09 -22.75
N VAL A 306 -7.36 5.40 -23.84
CA VAL A 306 -6.77 5.72 -25.15
C VAL A 306 -7.21 7.13 -25.55
N GLU A 307 -6.27 8.06 -25.56
CA GLU A 307 -6.52 9.46 -25.94
C GLU A 307 -6.14 9.67 -27.40
N HIS A 308 -7.09 10.09 -28.24
CA HIS A 308 -6.90 10.30 -29.68
C HIS A 308 -5.89 11.42 -29.98
N SER A 309 -5.89 12.48 -29.16
CA SER A 309 -5.05 13.67 -29.35
C SER A 309 -4.12 13.89 -28.15
N PRO A 310 -3.05 13.08 -28.00
CA PRO A 310 -2.06 13.28 -26.94
C PRO A 310 -1.33 14.63 -27.07
N LYS A 311 -0.80 15.13 -25.94
CA LYS A 311 -0.15 16.45 -25.85
C LYS A 311 1.01 16.61 -26.87
N LYS A 312 1.18 17.83 -27.40
CA LYS A 312 2.30 18.22 -28.29
C LYS A 312 3.65 17.73 -27.74
N GLY A 313 4.35 16.90 -28.52
CA GLY A 313 5.68 16.37 -28.18
C GLY A 313 5.75 14.87 -27.90
N GLN A 314 4.63 14.15 -27.91
CA GLN A 314 4.65 12.68 -27.96
C GLN A 314 4.96 12.21 -29.40
N ALA A 315 5.90 11.26 -29.50
CA ALA A 315 6.50 10.82 -30.76
C ALA A 315 5.47 10.30 -31.78
N ASP A 316 5.76 10.47 -33.07
CA ASP A 316 4.94 10.00 -34.20
C ASP A 316 4.54 8.52 -34.06
N GLU A 317 5.40 7.71 -33.42
CA GLU A 317 5.15 6.28 -33.12
C GLU A 317 3.94 6.05 -32.21
N VAL A 318 3.71 6.90 -31.20
CA VAL A 318 2.56 6.76 -30.28
C VAL A 318 1.26 7.07 -31.03
N MET A 319 1.28 8.08 -31.91
CA MET A 319 0.15 8.43 -32.76
C MET A 319 -0.19 7.33 -33.77
N GLU A 320 0.83 6.69 -34.37
CA GLU A 320 0.61 5.55 -35.27
C GLU A 320 -0.02 4.37 -34.53
N LYS A 321 0.44 4.07 -33.30
CA LYS A 321 -0.12 3.00 -32.47
C LYS A 321 -1.58 3.26 -32.10
N ILE A 322 -1.92 4.49 -31.69
CA ILE A 322 -3.31 4.88 -31.36
C ILE A 322 -4.22 4.75 -32.59
N LYS A 323 -3.81 5.28 -33.75
CA LYS A 323 -4.57 5.17 -35.01
C LYS A 323 -4.74 3.72 -35.46
N ALA A 324 -3.71 2.90 -35.32
CA ALA A 324 -3.79 1.48 -35.63
C ALA A 324 -4.80 0.76 -34.73
N LEU A 325 -4.84 1.11 -33.44
CA LEU A 325 -5.79 0.56 -32.48
C LEU A 325 -7.23 0.98 -32.80
N GLU A 326 -7.46 2.26 -33.08
CA GLU A 326 -8.77 2.79 -33.48
C GLU A 326 -9.28 2.13 -34.76
N SER A 327 -8.41 1.97 -35.76
CA SER A 327 -8.72 1.27 -37.00
C SER A 327 -9.07 -0.21 -36.74
N THR A 328 -8.28 -0.91 -35.91
CA THR A 328 -8.48 -2.32 -35.56
C THR A 328 -9.84 -2.55 -34.90
N TYR A 329 -10.27 -1.64 -34.03
CA TYR A 329 -11.55 -1.75 -33.32
C TYR A 329 -12.69 -0.96 -33.97
N ALA A 330 -12.48 -0.44 -35.18
CA ALA A 330 -13.46 0.37 -35.92
C ALA A 330 -14.03 1.54 -35.11
N VAL A 331 -13.18 2.22 -34.33
CA VAL A 331 -13.54 3.41 -33.56
C VAL A 331 -13.55 4.62 -34.51
N GLN A 332 -14.73 5.19 -34.74
CA GLN A 332 -14.93 6.33 -35.65
C GLN A 332 -15.48 7.59 -34.93
N ARG A 333 -15.87 7.45 -33.66
CA ARG A 333 -16.49 8.50 -32.85
C ARG A 333 -16.08 8.34 -31.38
N PHE A 334 -16.02 9.44 -30.65
CA PHE A 334 -15.68 9.47 -29.24
C PHE A 334 -16.84 10.06 -28.42
N PRO A 335 -17.01 9.67 -27.14
CA PRO A 335 -16.33 8.55 -26.49
C PRO A 335 -16.84 7.20 -27.01
N THR A 336 -15.93 6.25 -27.18
CA THR A 336 -16.25 4.86 -27.52
C THR A 336 -15.56 3.95 -26.53
N VAL A 337 -16.32 3.03 -25.94
CA VAL A 337 -15.78 1.99 -25.06
C VAL A 337 -15.76 0.67 -25.79
N VAL A 338 -14.61 0.03 -25.88
CA VAL A 338 -14.45 -1.30 -26.49
C VAL A 338 -14.18 -2.30 -25.38
N LEU A 339 -14.97 -3.36 -25.34
CA LEU A 339 -14.73 -4.52 -24.49
C LEU A 339 -14.01 -5.58 -25.32
N MET A 340 -12.86 -6.04 -24.85
CA MET A 340 -12.01 -6.99 -25.55
C MET A 340 -11.45 -8.07 -24.61
N THR A 341 -11.16 -9.24 -25.14
CA THR A 341 -10.52 -10.32 -24.40
C THR A 341 -9.06 -9.97 -24.07
N PRO A 342 -8.41 -10.68 -23.12
CA PRO A 342 -6.98 -10.51 -22.85
C PRO A 342 -6.07 -10.74 -24.06
N GLU A 343 -6.56 -11.36 -25.13
CA GLU A 343 -5.84 -11.58 -26.39
C GLU A 343 -6.04 -10.43 -27.39
N GLY A 344 -6.80 -9.38 -27.02
CA GLY A 344 -7.12 -8.25 -27.89
C GLY A 344 -8.25 -8.55 -28.89
N LYS A 345 -9.04 -9.61 -28.67
CA LYS A 345 -10.21 -9.87 -29.52
C LYS A 345 -11.40 -9.04 -29.03
N ARG A 346 -12.00 -8.25 -29.90
CA ARG A 346 -13.22 -7.49 -29.57
C ARG A 346 -14.38 -8.42 -29.19
N ILE A 347 -14.94 -8.21 -28.01
CA ILE A 347 -16.17 -8.85 -27.52
C ILE A 347 -17.36 -7.98 -27.95
N GLY A 348 -17.27 -6.67 -27.71
CA GLY A 348 -18.31 -5.72 -28.08
C GLY A 348 -17.88 -4.27 -27.90
N GLN A 349 -18.84 -3.36 -28.02
CA GLN A 349 -18.60 -1.92 -27.93
C GLN A 349 -19.80 -1.22 -27.32
N LEU A 350 -19.53 -0.22 -26.49
CA LEU A 350 -20.50 0.67 -25.88
C LEU A 350 -20.15 2.13 -26.18
N GLY A 351 -21.12 3.01 -26.03
CA GLY A 351 -20.91 4.45 -25.99
C GLY A 351 -21.47 5.03 -24.70
N TYR A 352 -21.92 6.28 -24.75
CA TYR A 352 -22.76 6.82 -23.69
C TYR A 352 -24.13 6.11 -23.66
N VAL A 353 -24.58 5.73 -22.47
CA VAL A 353 -25.89 5.11 -22.22
C VAL A 353 -26.63 5.98 -21.23
N ALA A 354 -27.83 6.45 -21.61
CA ALA A 354 -28.67 7.23 -20.72
C ALA A 354 -29.18 6.34 -19.56
N GLY A 355 -29.21 6.87 -18.35
CA GLY A 355 -29.62 6.14 -17.14
C GLY A 355 -28.56 6.04 -16.03
N GLY A 356 -27.42 6.71 -16.20
CA GLY A 356 -26.35 6.76 -15.19
C GLY A 356 -25.54 5.46 -15.10
N THR A 357 -24.69 5.36 -14.06
CA THR A 357 -23.75 4.25 -13.88
C THR A 357 -24.40 2.87 -13.92
N ASP A 358 -25.53 2.67 -13.25
CA ASP A 358 -26.14 1.34 -13.15
C ASP A 358 -26.63 0.81 -14.50
N ALA A 359 -27.26 1.66 -15.30
CA ALA A 359 -27.70 1.31 -16.65
C ALA A 359 -26.50 1.02 -17.56
N TRP A 360 -25.43 1.79 -17.39
CA TRP A 360 -24.19 1.60 -18.14
C TRP A 360 -23.51 0.27 -17.78
N ILE A 361 -23.38 -0.05 -16.49
CA ILE A 361 -22.83 -1.32 -15.99
C ILE A 361 -23.63 -2.50 -16.52
N GLN A 362 -24.96 -2.47 -16.44
CA GLN A 362 -25.81 -3.55 -16.96
C GLN A 362 -25.59 -3.78 -18.46
N ALA A 363 -25.43 -2.72 -19.23
CA ALA A 363 -25.17 -2.82 -20.66
C ALA A 363 -23.77 -3.41 -20.94
N ALA A 364 -22.76 -3.05 -20.14
CA ALA A 364 -21.43 -3.63 -20.22
C ALA A 364 -21.43 -5.13 -19.85
N GLU A 365 -22.10 -5.52 -18.76
CA GLU A 365 -22.22 -6.91 -18.35
C GLU A 365 -22.95 -7.78 -19.38
N ALA A 366 -23.97 -7.23 -20.05
CA ALA A 366 -24.66 -7.93 -21.12
C ALA A 366 -23.72 -8.30 -22.28
N ILE A 367 -22.73 -7.43 -22.57
CA ILE A 367 -21.69 -7.71 -23.56
C ILE A 367 -20.69 -8.75 -23.04
N LEU A 368 -20.28 -8.66 -21.78
CA LEU A 368 -19.28 -9.57 -21.19
C LEU A 368 -19.77 -11.01 -20.98
N LYS A 369 -21.09 -11.25 -20.99
CA LYS A 369 -21.70 -12.59 -20.87
C LYS A 369 -21.68 -13.39 -22.19
N HIS A 370 -21.25 -12.78 -23.29
CA HIS A 370 -21.16 -13.37 -24.63
C HIS A 370 -19.72 -13.41 -25.11
#